data_AF-A0A1Q7TLD4-F1
#
_entry.id   AF-A0A1Q7TLD4-F1
#
_cell.length_a   1.000
_cell.length_b   1.000
_cell.length_c   1.000
_cell.angle_alpha   90.00
_cell.angle_beta   90.00
_cell.angle_gamma   90.00
#
_symmetry.space_group_name_H-M   'P 1'
#
loop_
_entity.id
_entity.type
_entity.pdbx_description
1 polymer ?
#
loop_
_entity_poly.entity_id
_entity_poly.type
_entity_poly.pdbx_seq_one_letter_code
_entity_poly.pdbx_strand_id
1 'polypeptide(L)'
;MTARDAQGGTATGFSGTIDLTLQGPIVAGGLSGSTSVNAVNGVATFSNLRVTGLCTGCTLKAAANGLAGATSSSFNVVAGP
;
A
#
# COMPACT_ATOMS: atom_id res chain seq x y z
N MET A 1 5.87 -0.31 4.63
CA MET A 1 5.13 0.93 4.98
C MET A 1 5.16 1.10 6.49
N THR A 2 5.18 2.32 7.02
CA THR A 2 5.18 2.59 8.47
C THR A 2 3.88 3.28 8.87
N ALA A 3 3.18 2.72 9.86
CA ALA A 3 2.07 3.34 10.56
C ALA A 3 2.64 4.45 11.45
N ARG A 4 2.08 5.66 11.36
CA ARG A 4 2.53 6.81 12.15
C ARG A 4 1.49 7.17 13.21
N ASP A 5 1.96 7.52 14.41
CA ASP A 5 1.13 8.05 15.50
C ASP A 5 0.77 9.53 15.26
N ALA A 6 -0.04 10.10 16.16
CA ALA A 6 -0.48 11.50 16.07
C ALA A 6 0.65 12.52 16.21
N GLN A 7 1.84 12.10 16.65
CA GLN A 7 3.04 12.92 16.81
C GLN A 7 4.00 12.77 15.63
N GLY A 8 3.65 11.94 14.63
CA GLY A 8 4.48 11.68 13.46
C GLY A 8 5.59 10.65 13.70
N GLY A 9 5.64 10.03 14.88
CA GLY A 9 6.50 8.89 15.21
C GLY A 9 5.96 7.58 14.62
N THR A 10 6.78 6.54 14.58
CA THR A 10 6.29 5.22 14.17
C THR A 10 5.43 4.67 15.29
N ALA A 11 4.18 4.31 14.99
CA ALA A 11 3.25 3.71 15.94
C ALA A 11 3.68 2.26 16.22
N THR A 12 4.71 2.08 17.05
CA THR A 12 5.29 0.77 17.38
C THR A 12 4.33 -0.15 18.13
N GLY A 13 3.25 0.37 18.69
CA GLY A 13 2.16 -0.43 19.27
C GLY A 13 1.12 -0.94 18.28
N PHE A 14 1.17 -0.51 17.01
CA PHE A 14 0.14 -0.88 16.03
C PHE A 14 0.45 -2.25 15.41
N SER A 15 -0.45 -3.21 15.68
CA SER A 15 -0.41 -4.56 15.10
C SER A 15 -1.64 -4.90 14.26
N GLY A 16 -2.40 -3.88 13.84
CA GLY A 16 -3.61 -4.07 13.06
C GLY A 16 -3.32 -4.44 11.60
N THR A 17 -4.34 -4.95 10.94
CA THR A 17 -4.29 -5.28 9.51
C THR A 17 -4.20 -4.01 8.67
N ILE A 18 -3.23 -3.98 7.75
CA ILE A 18 -3.07 -2.94 6.75
C ILE A 18 -3.43 -3.54 5.39
N ASP A 19 -4.43 -2.96 4.75
CA ASP A 19 -4.85 -3.27 3.39
C ASP A 19 -4.21 -2.30 2.40
N LEU A 20 -3.71 -2.83 1.29
CA LEU A 20 -3.07 -2.10 0.22
C LEU A 20 -3.87 -2.23 -1.06
N THR A 21 -4.23 -1.08 -1.64
CA THR A 21 -5.03 -0.99 -2.86
C THR A 21 -4.31 -0.14 -3.89
N LEU A 22 -4.51 -0.45 -5.18
CA LEU A 22 -3.97 0.31 -6.29
C LEU A 22 -5.07 1.22 -6.80
N GLN A 23 -4.77 2.50 -6.93
CA GLN A 23 -5.71 3.51 -7.40
C GLN A 23 -5.14 4.22 -8.61
N GLY A 24 -5.98 4.55 -9.60
CA GLY A 24 -5.57 5.29 -10.80
C GLY A 24 -6.23 4.76 -12.07
N PRO A 25 -5.84 5.27 -13.25
CA PRO A 25 -6.32 4.81 -14.55
C PRO A 25 -5.66 3.48 -14.92
N ILE A 26 -6.09 2.40 -14.27
CA ILE A 26 -5.54 1.05 -14.46
C ILE A 26 -6.14 0.44 -15.73
N VAL A 27 -5.28 0.11 -16.70
CA VAL A 27 -5.64 -0.53 -17.96
C VAL A 27 -5.29 -2.01 -17.85
N ALA A 28 -6.33 -2.82 -17.59
CA ALA A 28 -6.29 -4.26 -17.34
C ALA A 28 -5.41 -4.65 -16.13
N GLY A 29 -5.75 -5.73 -15.41
CA GLY A 29 -5.01 -6.17 -14.22
C GLY A 29 -5.18 -5.28 -12.98
N GLY A 30 -4.32 -5.46 -11.98
CA GLY A 30 -4.39 -4.75 -10.70
C GLY A 30 -3.28 -5.15 -9.74
N LEU A 31 -3.55 -5.10 -8.44
CA LEU A 31 -2.67 -5.70 -7.44
C LEU A 31 -2.90 -7.21 -7.36
N SER A 32 -1.81 -7.95 -7.42
CA SER A 32 -1.76 -9.38 -7.20
C SER A 32 -0.85 -9.71 -6.02
N GLY A 33 -1.15 -10.81 -5.34
CA GLY A 33 -0.47 -11.24 -4.12
C GLY A 33 -1.21 -10.86 -2.84
N SER A 34 -0.51 -10.89 -1.71
CA SER A 34 -1.07 -10.53 -0.41
C SER A 34 -1.19 -9.01 -0.31
N THR A 35 -2.40 -8.49 -0.46
CA THR A 35 -2.71 -7.05 -0.29
C THR A 35 -3.10 -6.69 1.13
N SER A 36 -3.27 -7.67 2.02
CA SER A 36 -3.62 -7.48 3.42
C SER A 36 -2.56 -8.13 4.30
N VAL A 37 -1.90 -7.33 5.14
CA VAL A 37 -0.81 -7.79 6.03
C VAL A 37 -0.96 -7.14 7.40
N ASN A 38 -0.83 -7.92 8.47
CA ASN A 38 -0.75 -7.38 9.82
C ASN A 38 0.57 -6.63 10.01
N ALA A 39 0.48 -5.39 10.50
CA ALA A 39 1.65 -4.66 10.91
C ALA A 39 2.31 -5.35 12.12
N VAL A 40 3.64 -5.33 12.18
CA VAL A 40 4.41 -5.71 13.37
C VAL A 40 5.24 -4.50 13.75
N ASN A 41 5.08 -4.02 14.98
CA ASN A 41 5.65 -2.76 15.44
C ASN A 41 5.33 -1.56 14.53
N GLY A 42 4.09 -1.47 14.02
CA GLY A 42 3.68 -0.43 13.10
C GLY A 42 4.23 -0.58 11.69
N VAL A 43 4.93 -1.66 11.36
CA VAL A 43 5.48 -1.89 10.02
C VAL A 43 4.77 -3.05 9.36
N ALA A 44 4.10 -2.79 8.23
CA ALA A 44 3.60 -3.84 7.34
C ALA A 44 4.53 -3.98 6.14
N THR A 45 4.97 -5.23 5.90
CA THR A 45 5.86 -5.60 4.79
C THR A 45 5.12 -6.54 3.86
N PHE A 46 4.96 -6.13 2.61
CA PHE A 46 4.28 -6.90 1.57
C PHE A 46 5.34 -7.51 0.65
N SER A 47 5.74 -8.76 0.90
CA SER A 47 6.83 -9.43 0.16
C SER A 47 6.42 -9.96 -1.21
N ASN A 48 5.13 -10.25 -1.39
CA ASN A 48 4.60 -10.95 -2.57
C ASN A 48 3.72 -10.05 -3.44
N LEU A 49 3.85 -8.73 -3.30
CA LEU A 49 3.01 -7.77 -3.99
C LEU A 49 3.51 -7.56 -5.43
N ARG A 50 2.62 -7.72 -6.41
CA ARG A 50 2.92 -7.44 -7.82
C ARG A 50 1.84 -6.55 -8.41
N VAL A 51 2.25 -5.51 -9.12
CA VAL A 51 1.35 -4.75 -9.98
C VAL A 51 1.35 -5.43 -11.35
N THR A 52 0.19 -5.95 -11.73
CA THR A 52 -0.01 -6.67 -12.99
C THR A 52 -0.68 -5.81 -14.06
N GLY A 53 -1.22 -4.65 -13.66
CA GLY A 53 -1.90 -3.75 -14.56
C GLY A 53 -1.04 -2.63 -15.07
N LEU A 54 -1.28 -2.21 -16.32
CA LEU A 54 -0.66 -1.03 -16.89
C LEU A 54 -1.34 0.22 -16.32
N CYS A 55 -0.56 1.20 -15.92
CA CYS A 55 -1.08 2.45 -15.39
C CYS A 55 -0.12 3.58 -15.72
N THR A 56 -0.67 4.78 -15.90
CA THR A 56 0.12 6.02 -15.86
C THR A 56 -0.45 6.90 -14.78
N GLY A 57 0.33 7.18 -13.74
CA GLY A 57 -0.06 7.99 -12.59
C GLY A 57 -0.87 7.25 -11.53
N CYS A 58 -0.71 5.92 -11.40
CA CYS A 58 -1.34 5.21 -10.29
C CYS A 58 -0.60 5.42 -8.97
N THR A 59 -1.31 5.18 -7.87
CA THR A 59 -0.84 5.29 -6.50
C THR A 59 -1.20 4.03 -5.72
N LEU A 60 -0.40 3.74 -4.69
CA LEU A 60 -0.71 2.71 -3.71
C LEU A 60 -1.35 3.38 -2.50
N LYS A 61 -2.56 2.97 -2.16
CA LYS A 61 -3.28 3.44 -0.96
C LYS A 61 -3.28 2.35 0.10
N ALA A 62 -2.67 2.68 1.24
CA ALA A 62 -2.70 1.92 2.47
C ALA A 62 -3.90 2.36 3.32
N ALA A 63 -4.70 1.43 3.79
CA ALA A 63 -5.77 1.67 4.75
C ALA A 63 -5.66 0.68 5.90
N ALA A 64 -5.97 1.13 7.11
CA ALA A 64 -6.02 0.27 8.28
C ALA A 64 -7.12 0.78 9.21
N ASN A 65 -7.87 -0.13 9.84
CA ASN A 65 -8.93 0.26 10.75
C ASN A 65 -8.34 1.03 11.94
N GLY A 66 -8.83 2.26 12.15
CA GLY A 66 -8.37 3.14 13.22
C GLY A 66 -7.16 4.02 12.88
N LEU A 67 -6.63 3.98 11.66
CA LEU A 67 -5.60 4.94 11.19
C LEU A 67 -6.09 5.71 9.97
N ALA A 68 -5.57 6.93 9.82
CA ALA A 68 -5.69 7.67 8.57
C ALA A 68 -4.94 6.91 7.47
N GLY A 69 -5.61 6.66 6.34
CA GLY A 69 -4.99 6.01 5.19
C GLY A 69 -3.83 6.84 4.64
N ALA A 70 -2.83 6.16 4.09
CA ALA A 70 -1.66 6.79 3.47
C ALA A 70 -1.63 6.46 1.97
N THR A 71 -1.36 7.45 1.14
CA THR A 71 -1.22 7.27 -0.30
C THR A 71 0.23 7.51 -0.71
N SER A 72 0.79 6.64 -1.54
CA SER A 72 2.13 6.82 -2.09
C SER A 72 2.20 7.99 -3.07
N SER A 73 3.41 8.42 -3.42
CA SER A 73 3.63 9.17 -4.65
C SER A 73 3.11 8.39 -5.86
N SER A 74 2.72 9.12 -6.90
CA SER A 74 2.31 8.50 -8.16
C SER A 74 3.49 7.83 -8.85
N PHE A 75 3.20 6.73 -9.53
CA PHE A 75 4.15 6.01 -10.37
C PHE A 75 3.45 5.47 -11.62
N ASN A 76 4.26 5.11 -12.61
CA ASN A 76 3.80 4.56 -13.87
C ASN A 76 4.20 3.08 -13.94
N VAL A 77 3.28 2.25 -14.41
CA VAL A 77 3.52 0.85 -14.76
C VAL A 77 3.30 0.73 -16.26
N VAL A 78 4.39 0.67 -17.00
CA VAL A 78 4.39 0.51 -18.46
C VAL A 78 4.79 -0.91 -18.82
N ALA A 79 4.37 -1.38 -20.00
CA ALA A 79 4.81 -2.68 -20.48
C ALA A 79 6.34 -2.67 -20.65
N GLY A 80 6.97 -3.78 -20.29
CA GLY A 80 8.38 -3.98 -20.60
C GLY A 80 8.60 -4.00 -22.13
N PRO A 81 9.83 -3.70 -22.59
CA PRO A 81 10.20 -3.82 -24.00
C PRO A 81 10.06 -5.26 -24.52
#